data_AF-A0A1A7YBT4-F1
#
_entry.id   AF-A0A1A7YBT4-F1
#
_cell.length_a   1.000
_cell.length_b   1.000
_cell.length_c   1.000
_cell.angle_alpha   90.00
_cell.angle_beta   90.00
_cell.angle_gamma   90.00
#
_symmetry.space_group_name_H-M   'P 1'
#
loop_
_entity.id
_entity.type
_entity.pdbx_description
1 polymer ?
#
loop_
_entity_poly.entity_id
_entity_poly.type
_entity_poly.pdbx_seq_one_letter_code
_entity_poly.pdbx_strand_id
1 'polypeptide(L)'
;MVTDLVPELLTRRQKAQLTLGLRARLTLNTCQLGAPCESENVQPHLDRMQELIQAWLSQANGGNPEMSSSEFIDLVQNLLKNPDEKEQFFQKVFEEEFGSRYDEAIQALMWLFLTRLEKLLPVQTFHQVASMFGQGSCTLEECVQSVSTESVVTPVSWCDEIRAVLQFHKDPNQLDQNDLHLDRPC
;
A
#
# COMPACT_ATOMS: atom_id res chain seq x y z
N MET A 1 6.04 -7.09 -3.63
CA MET A 1 5.95 -6.25 -2.41
C MET A 1 6.76 -6.90 -1.30
N VAL A 2 7.21 -6.15 -0.29
CA VAL A 2 8.02 -6.68 0.83
C VAL A 2 7.29 -7.82 1.58
N THR A 3 5.97 -7.70 1.71
CA THR A 3 5.07 -8.73 2.25
C THR A 3 4.99 -10.04 1.44
N ASP A 4 5.55 -10.09 0.22
CA ASP A 4 5.68 -11.34 -0.55
C ASP A 4 6.98 -12.08 -0.19
N LEU A 5 7.98 -11.32 0.28
CA LEU A 5 9.29 -11.84 0.67
C LEU A 5 9.28 -12.33 2.12
N VAL A 6 8.56 -11.62 2.98
CA VAL A 6 8.31 -12.01 4.37
C VAL A 6 6.80 -12.00 4.63
N PRO A 7 6.10 -13.11 4.32
CA PRO A 7 4.65 -13.20 4.49
C PRO A 7 4.20 -13.10 5.95
N GLU A 8 5.10 -13.26 6.91
CA GLU A 8 4.80 -13.18 8.34
C GLU A 8 4.61 -11.73 8.84
N LEU A 9 5.00 -10.73 8.03
CA LEU A 9 4.84 -9.31 8.39
C LEU A 9 3.38 -8.93 8.65
N LEU A 10 2.46 -9.42 7.82
CA LEU A 10 1.03 -9.16 7.95
C LEU A 10 0.25 -10.44 7.66
N THR A 11 -0.89 -10.63 8.32
CA THR A 11 -1.81 -11.69 7.89
C THR A 11 -2.30 -11.42 6.48
N ARG A 12 -2.80 -12.44 5.78
CA ARG A 12 -3.39 -12.28 4.44
C ARG A 12 -4.49 -11.23 4.41
N ARG A 13 -5.33 -11.17 5.46
CA ARG A 13 -6.40 -10.18 5.60
C ARG A 13 -5.84 -8.77 5.78
N GLN A 14 -4.90 -8.58 6.72
CA GLN A 14 -4.26 -7.28 6.96
C GLN A 14 -3.55 -6.74 5.73
N LYS A 15 -2.83 -7.60 4.99
CA LYS A 15 -2.17 -7.24 3.73
C LYS A 15 -3.19 -6.79 2.67
N ALA A 16 -4.30 -7.50 2.54
CA ALA A 16 -5.37 -7.13 1.61
C ALA A 16 -5.99 -5.80 2.00
N GLN A 17 -6.39 -5.63 3.27
CA GLN A 17 -6.98 -4.39 3.80
C GLN A 17 -6.05 -3.19 3.61
N LEU A 18 -4.76 -3.31 3.94
CA LEU A 18 -3.79 -2.23 3.77
C LEU A 18 -3.61 -1.87 2.29
N THR A 19 -3.44 -2.87 1.42
CA THR A 19 -3.17 -2.64 0.00
C THR A 19 -4.39 -2.07 -0.73
N LEU A 20 -5.56 -2.67 -0.52
CA LEU A 20 -6.82 -2.20 -1.12
C LEU A 20 -7.20 -0.85 -0.55
N GLY A 21 -7.01 -0.65 0.76
CA GLY A 21 -7.41 0.59 1.41
C GLY A 21 -6.58 1.80 0.96
N LEU A 22 -5.26 1.65 0.85
CA LEU A 22 -4.39 2.70 0.30
C LEU A 22 -4.72 3.01 -1.16
N ARG A 23 -5.01 1.98 -1.97
CA ARG A 23 -5.40 2.17 -3.37
C ARG A 23 -6.74 2.86 -3.51
N ALA A 24 -7.74 2.47 -2.72
CA ALA A 24 -9.04 3.13 -2.69
C ALA A 24 -8.90 4.61 -2.32
N ARG A 25 -8.09 4.94 -1.31
CA ARG A 25 -7.81 6.34 -0.91
C ARG A 25 -7.17 7.14 -2.03
N LEU A 26 -6.13 6.58 -2.67
CA LEU A 26 -5.47 7.22 -3.82
C LEU A 26 -6.44 7.44 -4.98
N THR A 27 -7.23 6.43 -5.32
CA THR A 27 -8.23 6.50 -6.38
C THR A 27 -9.26 7.60 -6.13
N LEU A 28 -9.84 7.65 -4.93
CA LEU A 28 -10.83 8.68 -4.58
C LEU A 28 -10.23 10.08 -4.56
N ASN A 29 -9.00 10.26 -4.07
CA ASN A 29 -8.31 11.55 -4.11
C ASN A 29 -8.07 12.02 -5.54
N THR A 30 -7.65 11.11 -6.43
CA THR A 30 -7.48 11.42 -7.86
C THR A 30 -8.81 11.79 -8.51
N CYS A 31 -9.90 11.10 -8.17
CA CYS A 31 -11.24 11.47 -8.61
C CYS A 31 -11.62 12.87 -8.09
N GLN A 32 -11.36 13.21 -6.83
CA GLN A 32 -11.76 14.49 -6.25
C GLN A 32 -11.05 15.70 -6.90
N LEU A 33 -9.77 15.53 -7.29
CA LEU A 33 -8.90 16.63 -7.72
C LEU A 33 -9.19 17.23 -9.10
N GLY A 34 -10.11 16.69 -9.90
CA GLY A 34 -10.67 17.48 -11.00
C GLY A 34 -9.80 17.65 -12.25
N ALA A 35 -8.90 16.72 -12.60
CA ALA A 35 -7.97 16.91 -13.72
C ALA A 35 -8.57 16.50 -15.09
N PRO A 36 -8.17 17.12 -16.22
CA PRO A 36 -8.70 16.80 -17.55
C PRO A 36 -8.47 15.34 -18.04
N CYS A 37 -7.74 14.52 -17.28
CA CYS A 37 -7.42 13.11 -17.58
C CYS A 37 -7.72 12.18 -16.38
N GLU A 38 -8.75 12.48 -15.58
CA GLU A 38 -9.14 11.64 -14.42
C GLU A 38 -9.29 10.16 -14.76
N SER A 39 -9.98 9.83 -15.87
CA SER A 39 -10.21 8.44 -16.27
C SER A 39 -8.91 7.72 -16.64
N GLU A 40 -7.95 8.40 -17.29
CA GLU A 40 -6.66 7.81 -17.67
C GLU A 40 -5.76 7.56 -16.45
N ASN A 41 -5.85 8.44 -15.45
CA ASN A 41 -5.07 8.31 -14.22
C ASN A 41 -5.66 7.28 -13.25
N VAL A 42 -6.99 7.10 -13.24
CA VAL A 42 -7.69 6.21 -12.29
C VAL A 42 -7.74 4.76 -12.78
N GLN A 43 -7.89 4.53 -14.09
CA GLN A 43 -8.06 3.18 -14.65
C GLN A 43 -6.94 2.19 -14.26
N PRO A 44 -5.64 2.55 -14.30
CA PRO A 44 -4.57 1.63 -13.91
C PRO A 44 -4.66 1.20 -12.44
N HIS A 45 -5.21 2.06 -11.56
CA HIS A 45 -5.42 1.72 -10.17
C HIS A 45 -6.59 0.76 -9.99
N LEU A 46 -7.68 0.93 -10.74
CA LEU A 46 -8.84 0.03 -10.75
C LEU A 46 -8.46 -1.36 -11.27
N ASP A 47 -7.78 -1.42 -12.41
CA ASP A 47 -7.32 -2.68 -13.00
C ASP A 47 -6.44 -3.44 -12.01
N ARG A 48 -5.50 -2.72 -11.37
CA ARG A 48 -4.62 -3.32 -10.37
C ARG A 48 -5.35 -3.74 -9.11
N MET A 49 -6.38 -3.01 -8.67
CA MET A 49 -7.25 -3.46 -7.57
C MET A 49 -7.96 -4.76 -7.95
N GLN A 50 -8.53 -4.82 -9.16
CA GLN A 50 -9.20 -6.02 -9.66
C GLN A 50 -8.26 -7.23 -9.69
N GLU A 51 -7.04 -7.07 -10.22
CA GLU A 51 -6.00 -8.12 -10.19
C GLU A 51 -5.71 -8.60 -8.76
N LEU A 52 -5.54 -7.66 -7.82
CA LEU A 52 -5.24 -7.99 -6.41
C LEU A 52 -6.39 -8.73 -5.74
N ILE A 53 -7.63 -8.32 -6.01
CA ILE A 53 -8.84 -8.98 -5.51
C ILE A 53 -8.90 -10.41 -6.04
N GLN A 54 -8.71 -10.62 -7.35
CA GLN A 54 -8.72 -11.95 -7.96
C GLN A 54 -7.58 -12.84 -7.44
N ALA A 55 -6.37 -12.27 -7.29
CA ALA A 55 -5.24 -12.97 -6.71
C ALA A 55 -5.47 -13.38 -5.25
N TRP A 56 -6.23 -12.58 -4.48
CA TRP A 56 -6.58 -12.90 -3.10
C TRP A 56 -7.67 -13.98 -3.01
N LEU A 57 -8.73 -13.85 -3.81
CA LEU A 57 -9.84 -14.81 -3.87
C LEU A 57 -9.36 -16.21 -4.29
N SER A 58 -8.45 -16.30 -5.26
CA SER A 58 -7.87 -17.57 -5.71
C SER A 58 -7.01 -18.28 -4.65
N GLN A 59 -6.50 -17.55 -3.65
CA GLN A 59 -5.70 -18.10 -2.55
C GLN A 59 -6.54 -18.43 -1.29
N ALA A 60 -7.79 -17.97 -1.24
CA ALA A 60 -8.73 -18.21 -0.16
C ALA A 60 -9.56 -19.46 -0.46
N ASN A 61 -9.05 -20.64 -0.11
CA ASN A 61 -9.83 -21.88 -0.22
C ASN A 61 -10.98 -21.89 0.82
N GLY A 62 -12.15 -21.36 0.46
CA GLY A 62 -13.43 -21.61 1.15
C GLY A 62 -13.97 -20.55 2.11
N GLY A 63 -13.51 -19.30 2.06
CA GLY A 63 -14.14 -18.18 2.78
C GLY A 63 -14.94 -17.30 1.83
N ASN A 64 -16.18 -16.96 2.19
CA ASN A 64 -17.11 -16.14 1.39
C ASN A 64 -16.37 -14.93 0.80
N PRO A 65 -16.34 -14.73 -0.54
CA PRO A 65 -15.72 -13.56 -1.15
C PRO A 65 -16.40 -12.33 -0.56
N GLU A 66 -15.68 -11.54 0.24
CA GLU A 66 -16.21 -10.27 0.74
C GLU A 66 -16.65 -9.44 -0.47
N MET A 67 -17.97 -9.28 -0.58
CA MET A 67 -18.74 -8.77 -1.71
C MET A 67 -18.44 -7.28 -2.01
N SER A 68 -17.67 -6.62 -1.15
CA SER A 68 -17.43 -5.19 -1.11
C SER A 68 -16.45 -4.65 -2.17
N SER A 69 -15.60 -5.50 -2.74
CA SER A 69 -14.53 -5.01 -3.64
C SER A 69 -15.01 -4.77 -5.08
N SER A 70 -16.04 -5.48 -5.54
CA SER A 70 -16.71 -5.16 -6.82
C SER A 70 -17.50 -3.86 -6.70
N GLU A 71 -18.18 -3.67 -5.58
CA GLU A 71 -19.00 -2.50 -5.27
C GLU A 71 -18.16 -1.20 -5.31
N PHE A 72 -16.92 -1.24 -4.80
CA PHE A 72 -16.02 -0.09 -4.87
C PHE A 72 -15.60 0.26 -6.31
N ILE A 73 -15.31 -0.75 -7.14
CA ILE A 73 -14.92 -0.51 -8.55
C ILE A 73 -16.10 0.10 -9.30
N ASP A 74 -17.30 -0.45 -9.10
CA ASP A 74 -18.54 0.06 -9.72
C ASP A 74 -18.84 1.49 -9.26
N LEU A 75 -18.66 1.78 -7.96
CA LEU A 75 -18.76 3.13 -7.41
C LEU A 75 -17.80 4.08 -8.12
N VAL A 76 -16.50 3.78 -8.20
CA VAL A 76 -15.54 4.67 -8.85
C VAL A 76 -15.86 4.89 -10.32
N GLN A 77 -16.24 3.84 -11.05
CA GLN A 77 -16.68 3.99 -12.44
C GLN A 77 -17.90 4.89 -12.58
N ASN A 78 -18.81 4.86 -11.61
CA ASN A 78 -19.99 5.71 -11.57
C ASN A 78 -19.61 7.18 -11.31
N LEU A 79 -18.74 7.44 -10.33
CA LEU A 79 -18.22 8.77 -10.00
C LEU A 79 -17.47 9.41 -11.18
N LEU A 80 -16.77 8.63 -12.00
CA LEU A 80 -16.07 9.11 -13.20
C LEU A 80 -17.04 9.48 -14.35
N LYS A 81 -18.21 8.84 -14.42
CA LYS A 81 -19.20 9.04 -15.49
C LYS A 81 -20.20 10.14 -15.16
N ASN A 82 -20.55 10.30 -13.89
CA ASN A 82 -21.65 11.15 -13.43
C ASN A 82 -21.15 12.25 -12.48
N PRO A 83 -20.99 13.51 -12.95
CA PRO A 83 -20.46 14.60 -12.12
C PRO A 83 -21.39 14.96 -10.95
N ASP A 84 -22.71 14.85 -11.11
CA ASP A 84 -23.68 15.13 -10.05
C ASP A 84 -23.59 14.09 -8.91
N GLU A 85 -23.46 12.81 -9.27
CA GLU A 85 -23.28 11.73 -8.29
C GLU A 85 -21.92 11.83 -7.61
N LYS A 86 -20.88 12.25 -8.34
CA LYS A 86 -19.55 12.57 -7.80
C LYS A 86 -19.64 13.65 -6.74
N GLU A 87 -20.28 14.78 -7.04
CA GLU A 87 -20.44 15.86 -6.07
C GLU A 87 -21.23 15.40 -4.83
N GLN A 88 -22.34 14.69 -5.04
CA GLN A 88 -23.15 14.16 -3.95
C GLN A 88 -22.37 13.18 -3.06
N PHE A 89 -21.57 12.29 -3.65
CA PHE A 89 -20.75 11.34 -2.93
C PHE A 89 -19.73 12.04 -2.03
N PHE A 90 -18.94 12.98 -2.58
CA PHE A 90 -17.92 13.68 -1.81
C PHE A 90 -18.50 14.61 -0.73
N GLN A 91 -19.73 15.10 -0.90
CA GLN A 91 -20.41 15.91 0.13
C GLN A 91 -21.06 15.09 1.24
N LYS A 92 -21.64 13.92 0.93
CA LYS A 92 -22.54 13.22 1.85
C LYS A 92 -22.05 11.85 2.32
N VAL A 93 -21.25 11.16 1.52
CA VAL A 93 -20.89 9.75 1.76
C VAL A 93 -19.41 9.60 2.11
N PHE A 94 -18.56 10.39 1.46
CA PHE A 94 -17.11 10.23 1.56
C PHE A 94 -16.58 10.36 2.98
N GLU A 95 -17.04 11.34 3.76
CA GLU A 95 -16.56 11.53 5.14
C GLU A 95 -17.02 10.39 6.06
N GLU A 96 -18.18 9.80 5.81
CA GLU A 96 -18.72 8.70 6.62
C GLU A 96 -17.98 7.39 6.35
N GLU A 97 -17.79 7.04 5.07
CA GLU A 97 -17.23 5.76 4.63
C GLU A 97 -15.69 5.79 4.51
N PHE A 98 -15.12 6.93 4.12
CA PHE A 98 -13.70 7.11 3.80
C PHE A 98 -13.05 8.28 4.56
N GLY A 99 -13.67 8.77 5.63
CA GLY A 99 -13.13 9.86 6.45
C GLY A 99 -12.12 9.39 7.49
N SER A 100 -12.05 10.12 8.61
CA SER A 100 -11.05 9.90 9.68
C SER A 100 -10.93 8.47 10.18
N ARG A 101 -12.05 7.77 10.42
CA ARG A 101 -12.05 6.38 10.90
C ARG A 101 -11.38 5.41 9.92
N TYR A 102 -11.59 5.65 8.63
CA TYR A 102 -10.94 4.88 7.57
C TYR A 102 -9.43 5.14 7.59
N ASP A 103 -9.02 6.41 7.64
CA ASP A 103 -7.61 6.80 7.70
C ASP A 103 -6.89 6.22 8.92
N GLU A 104 -7.53 6.25 10.09
CA GLU A 104 -7.02 5.66 11.33
C GLU A 104 -6.80 4.15 11.20
N ALA A 105 -7.74 3.43 10.59
CA ALA A 105 -7.62 1.99 10.38
C ALA A 105 -6.45 1.65 9.43
N ILE A 106 -6.30 2.40 8.34
CA ILE A 106 -5.18 2.24 7.40
C ILE A 106 -3.85 2.61 8.05
N GLN A 107 -3.81 3.69 8.83
CA GLN A 107 -2.62 4.10 9.57
C GLN A 107 -2.21 3.06 10.61
N ALA A 108 -3.16 2.45 11.33
CA ALA A 108 -2.87 1.39 12.29
C ALA A 108 -2.26 0.16 11.59
N LEU A 109 -2.79 -0.24 10.43
CA LEU A 109 -2.21 -1.33 9.63
C LEU A 109 -0.83 -0.98 9.08
N MET A 110 -0.61 0.26 8.64
CA MET A 110 0.70 0.74 8.20
C MET A 110 1.71 0.72 9.35
N TRP A 111 1.30 1.19 10.53
CA TRP A 111 2.15 1.18 11.72
C TRP A 111 2.54 -0.24 12.13
N LEU A 112 1.58 -1.17 12.14
CA LEU A 112 1.83 -2.58 12.40
C LEU A 112 2.84 -3.17 11.41
N PHE A 113 2.67 -2.88 10.12
CA PHE A 113 3.59 -3.31 9.07
C PHE A 113 5.01 -2.78 9.32
N LEU A 114 5.14 -1.47 9.54
CA LEU A 114 6.45 -0.82 9.74
C LEU A 114 7.13 -1.32 11.01
N THR A 115 6.41 -1.47 12.11
CA THR A 115 6.94 -1.97 13.38
C THR A 115 7.47 -3.40 13.23
N ARG A 116 6.75 -4.28 12.53
CA ARG A 116 7.21 -5.64 12.28
C ARG A 116 8.36 -5.69 11.27
N LEU A 117 8.36 -4.79 10.29
CA LEU A 117 9.46 -4.66 9.33
C LEU A 117 10.74 -4.23 10.04
N GLU A 118 10.66 -3.23 10.92
CA GLU A 118 11.78 -2.74 11.72
C GLU A 118 12.42 -3.86 12.54
N LYS A 119 11.62 -4.72 13.19
CA LYS A 119 12.13 -5.88 13.95
C LYS A 119 12.94 -6.87 13.11
N LEU A 120 12.75 -6.90 11.79
CA LEU A 120 13.48 -7.78 10.88
C LEU A 120 14.71 -7.09 10.28
N LEU A 121 14.85 -5.78 10.44
CA LEU A 121 16.04 -5.07 9.99
C LEU A 121 17.17 -5.31 11.00
N PRO A 122 18.38 -5.64 10.53
CA PRO A 122 19.52 -5.79 11.42
C PRO A 122 19.81 -4.45 12.12
N VAL A 123 20.23 -4.52 13.40
CA VAL A 123 20.78 -3.35 14.09
C VAL A 123 22.03 -2.92 13.35
N GLN A 124 21.93 -1.82 12.60
CA GLN A 124 23.06 -1.30 11.85
C GLN A 124 24.04 -0.61 12.79
N THR A 125 25.31 -0.97 12.67
CA THR A 125 26.38 -0.25 13.38
C THR A 125 26.52 1.17 12.82
N PHE A 126 26.99 2.11 13.64
CA PHE A 126 27.28 3.47 13.18
C PHE A 126 28.19 3.49 11.95
N HIS A 127 29.14 2.56 11.85
CA HIS A 127 30.02 2.40 10.69
C HIS A 127 29.25 2.00 9.42
N GLN A 128 28.33 1.04 9.50
CA GLN A 128 27.49 0.64 8.35
C GLN A 128 26.61 1.81 7.88
N VAL A 129 25.96 2.51 8.82
CA VAL A 129 25.16 3.69 8.53
C VAL A 129 26.02 4.78 7.87
N ALA A 130 27.19 5.09 8.43
CA ALA A 130 28.12 6.08 7.88
C ALA A 130 28.64 5.68 6.49
N SER A 131 28.86 4.39 6.22
CA SER A 131 29.29 3.90 4.91
C SER A 131 28.21 4.05 3.82
N MET A 132 26.94 3.89 4.18
CA MET A 132 25.81 4.16 3.28
C MET A 132 25.73 5.65 2.91
N PHE A 133 25.96 6.55 3.87
CA PHE A 133 26.00 8.00 3.61
C PHE A 133 27.28 8.45 2.90
N GLY A 134 28.41 7.80 3.15
CA GLY A 134 29.70 8.09 2.51
C GLY A 134 29.72 7.73 1.02
N GLN A 135 29.00 6.68 0.59
CA GLN A 135 28.80 6.37 -0.82
C GLN A 135 27.72 7.24 -1.50
N GLY A 136 26.77 7.79 -0.73
CA GLY A 136 25.74 8.70 -1.22
C GLY A 136 26.18 10.15 -1.46
N SER A 137 27.41 10.51 -1.04
CA SER A 137 27.94 11.88 -1.20
C SER A 137 28.21 12.28 -2.65
N CYS A 138 28.30 11.34 -3.60
CA CYS A 138 28.42 11.65 -5.03
C CYS A 138 27.09 11.56 -5.80
N THR A 139 26.00 11.07 -5.18
CA THR A 139 24.71 10.83 -5.88
C THR A 139 23.60 11.79 -5.45
N LEU A 140 23.81 12.56 -4.38
CA LEU A 140 22.80 13.52 -3.88
C LEU A 140 22.59 14.72 -4.84
N GLU A 141 23.60 15.11 -5.62
CA GLU A 141 23.43 16.10 -6.70
C GLU A 141 22.64 15.54 -7.89
N GLU A 142 22.82 14.26 -8.22
CA GLU A 142 22.05 13.58 -9.27
C GLU A 142 20.59 13.35 -8.86
N CYS A 143 20.28 13.11 -7.58
CA CYS A 143 18.91 13.00 -7.07
C CYS A 143 18.11 14.30 -7.19
N VAL A 144 18.75 15.46 -7.07
CA VAL A 144 18.09 16.77 -7.26
C VAL A 144 17.87 17.07 -8.74
N GLN A 145 18.72 16.57 -9.63
CA GLN A 145 18.58 16.74 -11.09
C GLN A 145 17.63 15.73 -11.73
N SER A 146 17.52 14.51 -11.20
CA SER A 146 16.65 13.45 -11.74
C SER A 146 15.16 13.63 -11.44
N VAL A 147 14.79 14.55 -10.54
CA VAL A 147 13.39 15.01 -10.41
C VAL A 147 12.97 15.92 -11.57
N SER A 148 13.94 16.44 -12.34
CA SER A 148 13.71 17.39 -13.44
C SER A 148 13.75 16.77 -14.84
N THR A 149 14.14 15.50 -14.98
CA THR A 149 14.22 14.83 -16.28
C THR A 149 13.85 13.36 -16.15
N GLU A 150 12.86 12.94 -16.95
CA GLU A 150 12.47 11.54 -17.18
C GLU A 150 13.71 10.67 -17.43
N SER A 151 14.23 10.01 -16.40
CA SER A 151 15.21 8.95 -16.58
C SER A 151 15.01 7.86 -15.54
N VAL A 152 14.97 6.65 -16.05
CA VAL A 152 14.58 5.42 -15.38
C VAL A 152 15.61 5.07 -14.30
N VAL A 153 15.38 5.49 -13.06
CA VAL A 153 15.95 4.79 -11.90
C VAL A 153 15.09 3.53 -11.73
N THR A 154 15.60 2.38 -12.17
CA THR A 154 14.87 1.12 -12.03
C THR A 154 14.72 0.77 -10.54
N PRO A 155 13.48 0.61 -10.02
CA PRO A 155 13.22 0.28 -8.60
C PRO A 155 13.73 -1.11 -8.15
N VAL A 156 14.37 -1.86 -9.04
CA VAL A 156 14.71 -3.27 -8.88
C VAL A 156 15.88 -3.47 -7.92
N SER A 157 16.91 -2.61 -8.00
CA SER A 157 18.17 -2.77 -7.24
C SER A 157 17.96 -2.73 -5.72
N TRP A 158 17.17 -1.77 -5.23
CA TRP A 158 16.93 -1.60 -3.80
C TRP A 158 16.04 -2.72 -3.21
N CYS A 159 15.08 -3.22 -4.00
CA CYS A 159 14.22 -4.33 -3.58
C CYS A 159 15.02 -5.63 -3.43
N ASP A 160 16.04 -5.85 -4.26
CA ASP A 160 16.87 -7.06 -4.21
C ASP A 160 17.87 -7.02 -3.04
N GLU A 161 18.40 -5.85 -2.70
CA GLU A 161 19.23 -5.66 -1.49
C GLU A 161 18.42 -5.88 -0.20
N ILE A 162 17.23 -5.27 -0.11
CA ILE A 162 16.32 -5.51 1.02
C ILE A 162 15.92 -6.99 1.10
N ARG A 163 15.69 -7.64 -0.06
CA ARG A 163 15.40 -9.07 -0.10
C ARG A 163 16.53 -9.89 0.49
N ALA A 164 17.78 -9.62 0.10
CA ALA A 164 18.94 -10.35 0.60
C ALA A 164 19.11 -10.19 2.12
N VAL A 165 18.92 -8.96 2.63
CA VAL A 165 18.99 -8.66 4.07
C VAL A 165 17.87 -9.39 4.84
N LEU A 166 16.63 -9.31 4.37
CA LEU A 166 15.48 -9.96 5.01
C LEU A 166 15.60 -11.49 4.99
N GLN A 167 16.12 -12.07 3.91
CA GLN A 167 16.31 -13.53 3.80
C GLN A 167 17.41 -14.06 4.71
N PHE A 168 18.48 -13.28 4.92
CA PHE A 168 19.62 -13.69 5.75
C PHE A 168 19.30 -13.63 7.26
N HIS A 169 18.38 -12.76 7.67
CA HIS A 169 18.07 -12.48 9.08
C HIS A 169 16.69 -12.93 9.55
N LYS A 170 15.94 -13.67 8.73
CA LYS A 170 14.61 -14.17 9.07
C LYS A 170 14.67 -15.16 10.24
N ASP A 171 14.55 -14.66 11.47
CA ASP A 171 14.24 -15.46 12.66
C ASP A 171 12.73 -15.34 12.97
N PRO A 172 11.91 -16.34 12.57
CA PRO A 172 10.45 -16.26 12.67
C PRO A 172 9.91 -16.19 14.10
N ASN A 173 10.74 -16.41 15.12
CA ASN A 173 10.34 -16.40 16.52
C ASN A 173 10.17 -15.00 17.14
N GLN A 174 10.51 -13.91 16.42
CA GLN A 174 10.42 -12.53 16.93
C GLN A 174 9.09 -11.81 16.67
N LEU A 175 8.14 -12.47 15.98
CA LEU A 175 6.83 -11.91 15.69
C LEU A 175 5.83 -12.39 16.75
N ASP A 176 5.62 -11.58 17.80
CA ASP A 176 4.62 -11.84 18.83
C ASP A 176 3.22 -12.05 18.23
N GLN A 177 2.56 -13.15 18.61
CA GLN A 177 1.24 -13.58 18.10
C GLN A 177 0.04 -12.85 18.74
N ASN A 178 0.25 -11.77 19.51
CA ASN A 178 -0.78 -11.25 20.41
C ASN A 178 -1.72 -10.16 19.85
N ASP A 179 -1.60 -9.75 18.58
CA ASP A 179 -2.44 -8.67 18.02
C ASP A 179 -3.67 -9.17 17.24
N LEU A 180 -4.41 -10.12 17.82
CA LEU A 180 -5.65 -10.67 17.26
C LEU A 180 -6.89 -9.76 17.43
N HIS A 181 -6.72 -8.49 17.80
CA HIS A 181 -7.86 -7.63 18.17
C HIS A 181 -8.42 -6.73 17.04
N LEU A 182 -7.89 -6.84 15.82
CA LEU A 182 -8.37 -6.10 14.63
C LEU A 182 -9.30 -6.91 13.70
N ASP A 183 -9.60 -8.17 14.03
CA ASP A 183 -10.47 -9.05 13.22
C ASP A 183 -11.95 -8.97 13.60
N ARG A 184 -12.38 -7.94 14.35
CA ARG A 184 -13.80 -7.81 14.73
C ARG A 184 -14.62 -7.31 13.52
N PRO A 185 -15.66 -8.03 13.07
CA PRO A 185 -16.58 -7.51 12.07
C PRO A 185 -17.37 -6.35 12.69
N CYS A 186 -17.56 -5.28 11.90
CA CYS A 186 -18.67 -4.35 12.12
C CYS A 186 -19.98 -5.03 11.73
#